data_AF-T2D2S9-F1
#
_entry.id   AF-T2D2S9-F1
#
_cell.length_a   1.000
_cell.length_b   1.000
_cell.length_c   1.000
_cell.angle_alpha   90.00
_cell.angle_beta   90.00
_cell.angle_gamma   90.00
#
_symmetry.space_group_name_H-M   'P 1'
#
loop_
_entity.id
_entity.type
_entity.pdbx_description
1 polymer ?
#
loop_
_entity_poly.entity_id
_entity_poly.type
_entity_poly.pdbx_seq_one_letter_code
_entity_poly.pdbx_strand_id
1 'polypeptide(L)'
;RALQIEGDDESFNALKKGVEMVHSSLINALENNGLETIQAEGETFDPNFHQAVVQDDNPDFESGQITEELQKGYKLKDRVLRPSM
;
A
#
# COMPACT_ATOMS: atom_id res chain seq x y z
N ARG A 1 9.01 -2.29 -1.98
CA ARG A 1 10.27 -2.36 -2.76
C ARG A 1 11.48 -2.72 -1.89
N ALA A 2 12.09 -1.81 -1.11
CA ALA A 2 13.27 -2.17 -0.30
C ALA A 2 12.97 -3.26 0.76
N LEU A 3 11.79 -3.23 1.37
CA LEU A 3 11.34 -4.23 2.35
C LEU A 3 11.02 -5.61 1.76
N GLN A 4 10.81 -5.71 0.46
CA GLN A 4 10.45 -6.95 -0.25
C GLN A 4 11.69 -7.72 -0.76
N ILE A 5 12.89 -7.19 -0.52
CA ILE A 5 14.13 -7.89 -0.88
C ILE A 5 14.37 -8.98 0.17
N GLU A 6 14.60 -10.19 -0.31
CA GLU A 6 14.94 -11.35 0.51
C GLU A 6 16.45 -11.59 0.50
N GLY A 7 16.98 -11.98 1.65
CA GLY A 7 18.39 -12.28 1.86
C GLY A 7 18.54 -13.00 3.19
N ASP A 8 19.36 -14.06 3.20
CA ASP A 8 19.43 -14.99 4.33
C ASP A 8 20.57 -14.71 5.30
N ASP A 9 21.42 -13.72 5.01
CA ASP A 9 22.54 -13.37 5.88
C ASP A 9 22.10 -12.60 7.15
N GLU A 10 22.75 -12.88 8.27
CA GLU A 10 22.45 -12.25 9.57
C GLU A 10 22.63 -10.71 9.52
N SER A 11 23.63 -10.25 8.78
CA SER A 11 23.88 -8.83 8.49
C SER A 11 22.78 -8.20 7.62
N PHE A 12 22.21 -8.96 6.69
CA PHE A 12 21.07 -8.51 5.87
C PHE A 12 19.82 -8.36 6.73
N ASN A 13 19.53 -9.30 7.61
CA ASN A 13 18.40 -9.22 8.54
C ASN A 13 18.50 -8.03 9.51
N ALA A 14 19.71 -7.75 10.03
CA ALA A 14 19.95 -6.57 10.85
C ALA A 14 19.69 -5.25 10.09
N LEU A 15 20.15 -5.18 8.83
CA LEU A 15 19.91 -4.03 7.97
C LEU A 15 18.42 -3.88 7.64
N LYS A 16 17.73 -4.97 7.26
CA LYS A 16 16.30 -4.98 6.95
C LYS A 16 15.49 -4.46 8.13
N LYS A 17 15.78 -4.93 9.35
CA LYS A 17 15.15 -4.44 10.57
C LYS A 17 15.38 -2.94 10.80
N GLY A 18 16.60 -2.44 10.55
CA GLY A 18 16.90 -1.01 10.63
C GLY A 18 16.07 -0.18 9.65
N VAL A 19 15.92 -0.66 8.41
CA VAL A 19 15.09 -0.02 7.38
C VAL A 19 13.61 -0.08 7.74
N GLU A 20 13.13 -1.19 8.28
CA GLU A 20 11.75 -1.35 8.78
C GLU A 20 11.44 -0.35 9.90
N MET A 21 12.37 -0.13 10.83
CA MET A 21 12.21 0.85 11.90
C MET A 21 12.07 2.27 11.34
N VAL A 22 12.96 2.67 10.44
CA VAL A 22 12.90 4.00 9.81
C VAL A 22 11.62 4.18 8.99
N HIS A 23 11.23 3.16 8.23
CA HIS A 23 9.98 3.16 7.47
C HIS A 23 8.77 3.33 8.39
N SER A 24 8.72 2.59 9.50
CA SER A 24 7.62 2.69 10.47
C SER A 24 7.57 4.07 11.13
N SER A 25 8.73 4.63 11.52
CA SER A 25 8.79 5.99 12.06
C SER A 25 8.32 7.04 11.07
N LEU A 26 8.64 6.89 9.79
CA LEU A 26 8.19 7.80 8.73
C LEU A 26 6.66 7.73 8.55
N ILE A 27 6.10 6.53 8.46
CA ILE A 27 4.65 6.35 8.32
C ILE A 27 3.92 6.93 9.53
N ASN A 28 4.35 6.62 10.76
CA ASN A 28 3.78 7.18 11.97
C ASN A 28 3.83 8.73 11.99
N ALA A 29 4.94 9.31 11.53
CA ALA A 29 5.06 10.77 11.44
C ALA A 29 4.07 11.36 10.44
N LEU A 30 3.83 10.70 9.31
CA LEU A 30 2.85 11.14 8.31
C LEU A 30 1.40 10.95 8.80
N GLU A 31 1.10 9.83 9.44
CA GLU A 31 -0.21 9.56 10.06
C GLU A 31 -0.56 10.61 11.12
N ASN A 32 0.39 10.98 11.96
CA ASN A 32 0.23 12.06 12.93
C ASN A 32 -0.08 13.43 12.28
N ASN A 33 0.30 13.63 11.01
CA ASN A 33 -0.03 14.82 10.24
C ASN A 33 -1.34 14.68 9.43
N GLY A 34 -2.10 13.60 9.62
CA GLY A 34 -3.40 13.35 9.01
C GLY A 34 -3.36 12.59 7.68
N LEU A 35 -2.24 11.94 7.37
CA LEU A 35 -2.14 11.04 6.22
C LEU A 35 -2.82 9.72 6.56
N GLU A 36 -3.73 9.28 5.69
CA GLU A 36 -4.43 8.00 5.80
C GLU A 36 -4.10 7.14 4.57
N THR A 37 -3.83 5.87 4.78
CA THR A 37 -3.72 4.89 3.70
C THR A 37 -5.10 4.55 3.15
N ILE A 38 -5.22 4.50 1.83
CA ILE A 38 -6.43 4.03 1.16
C ILE A 38 -6.40 2.50 1.22
N GLN A 39 -7.39 1.87 1.84
CA GLN A 39 -7.55 0.42 1.80
C GLN A 39 -8.30 0.07 0.51
N ALA A 40 -7.62 -0.62 -0.40
CA ALA A 40 -8.14 -0.92 -1.73
C ALA A 40 -8.55 -2.39 -1.86
N GLU A 41 -7.77 -3.32 -1.31
CA GLU A 41 -8.01 -4.76 -1.44
C GLU A 41 -9.37 -5.17 -0.85
N GLY A 42 -10.21 -5.82 -1.66
CA GLY A 42 -11.55 -6.26 -1.25
C GLY A 42 -12.61 -5.16 -1.23
N GLU A 43 -12.26 -3.90 -1.49
CA GLU A 43 -13.23 -2.80 -1.60
C GLU A 43 -13.76 -2.64 -3.04
N THR A 44 -14.88 -1.92 -3.16
CA THR A 44 -15.42 -1.56 -4.48
C THR A 44 -14.50 -0.53 -5.16
N PHE A 45 -14.23 -0.71 -6.46
CA PHE A 45 -13.41 0.20 -7.23
C PHE A 45 -14.07 1.59 -7.37
N ASP A 46 -13.40 2.64 -6.89
CA ASP A 46 -13.78 4.03 -7.09
C ASP A 46 -12.66 4.76 -7.85
N PRO A 47 -12.91 5.25 -9.08
CA PRO A 47 -11.92 5.99 -9.87
C PRO A 47 -11.31 7.23 -9.19
N ASN A 48 -11.97 7.78 -8.16
CA ASN A 48 -11.44 8.92 -7.41
C ASN A 48 -10.30 8.53 -6.46
N PHE A 49 -10.31 7.28 -5.97
CA PHE A 49 -9.36 6.77 -4.98
C PHE A 49 -8.45 5.67 -5.52
N HIS A 50 -8.89 4.98 -6.57
CA HIS A 50 -8.27 3.76 -7.09
C HIS A 50 -7.94 3.93 -8.58
N GLN A 51 -6.79 3.43 -8.99
CA GLN A 51 -6.33 3.40 -10.37
C GLN A 51 -6.25 1.96 -10.85
N ALA A 52 -7.18 1.54 -11.71
CA ALA A 52 -7.17 0.20 -12.28
C ALA A 52 -6.00 0.03 -13.25
N VAL A 53 -5.12 -0.94 -12.97
CA VAL A 53 -3.97 -1.27 -13.81
C VAL A 53 -4.20 -2.55 -14.62
N VAL A 54 -4.79 -3.57 -13.99
CA VAL A 54 -5.08 -4.88 -14.59
C VAL A 54 -6.50 -5.28 -14.22
N GLN A 55 -7.22 -5.85 -15.19
CA GLN A 55 -8.48 -6.52 -14.95
C GLN A 55 -8.20 -8.03 -14.95
N ASP A 56 -8.60 -8.71 -13.88
CA ASP A 56 -8.47 -10.15 -13.74
C ASP A 56 -9.84 -10.78 -13.53
N ASP A 57 -10.04 -11.97 -14.10
CA ASP A 57 -11.29 -12.73 -14.00
C ASP A 57 -11.15 -13.71 -12.83
N ASN A 58 -11.30 -13.19 -11.60
CA ASN A 58 -11.24 -14.00 -10.39
C ASN A 58 -12.66 -14.38 -9.91
N PRO A 59 -13.02 -15.68 -9.85
CA PRO A 59 -14.34 -16.13 -9.42
C PRO A 59 -14.64 -15.86 -7.93
N ASP A 60 -13.63 -15.53 -7.11
CA ASP A 60 -13.78 -15.24 -5.69
C ASP A 60 -14.18 -13.77 -5.41
N PHE A 61 -14.14 -12.88 -6.42
CA PHE A 61 -14.41 -11.45 -6.28
C PHE A 61 -15.58 -11.01 -7.17
N GLU A 62 -16.36 -10.04 -6.70
CA GLU A 62 -17.46 -9.48 -7.48
C GLU A 62 -16.95 -8.55 -8.59
N SER A 63 -17.73 -8.40 -9.66
CA SER A 63 -17.38 -7.50 -10.76
C SER A 63 -17.27 -6.06 -10.27
N GLY A 64 -16.08 -5.46 -10.44
CA GLY A 64 -15.79 -4.11 -9.95
C GLY A 64 -15.20 -4.05 -8.54
N GLN A 65 -14.88 -5.19 -7.94
CA GLN A 65 -14.12 -5.27 -6.69
C GLN A 65 -12.61 -5.34 -6.98
N ILE A 66 -11.81 -4.75 -6.10
CA ILE A 66 -10.35 -4.78 -6.22
C ILE A 66 -9.83 -6.09 -5.68
N THR A 67 -9.13 -6.84 -6.54
CA THR A 67 -8.57 -8.15 -6.22
C THR A 67 -7.26 -8.07 -5.45
N GLU A 68 -6.38 -7.14 -5.80
CA GLU A 68 -5.07 -6.95 -5.16
C GLU A 68 -4.66 -5.47 -5.22
N GLU A 69 -3.98 -4.98 -4.17
CA GLU A 69 -3.30 -3.69 -4.17
C GLU A 69 -1.81 -3.86 -4.51
N LEU A 70 -1.42 -3.45 -5.72
CA LEU A 70 -0.02 -3.42 -6.16
C LEU A 70 0.74 -2.28 -5.49
N GLN A 71 0.05 -1.17 -5.23
CA GLN A 71 0.65 -0.05 -4.54
C GLN A 71 -0.32 0.74 -3.65
N LYS A 72 0.08 0.87 -2.38
CA LYS A 72 -0.60 1.70 -1.37
C LYS A 72 -0.94 3.10 -1.87
N GLY A 73 -2.23 3.40 -1.82
CA GLY A 73 -2.77 4.74 -1.98
C GLY A 73 -2.68 5.55 -0.68
N TYR A 74 -2.60 6.88 -0.80
CA TYR A 74 -2.56 7.79 0.34
C TYR A 74 -3.46 9.00 0.11
N LYS A 75 -4.26 9.33 1.12
CA LYS A 75 -5.06 10.55 1.18
C LYS A 75 -4.66 11.37 2.40
N LEU A 76 -4.79 12.69 2.29
CA LEU A 76 -4.60 13.64 3.38
C LEU A 76 -5.91 14.35 3.60
N LYS A 77 -6.63 13.97 4.66
CA LYS A 77 -8.03 14.39 4.87
C LYS A 77 -8.87 14.02 3.64
N ASP A 78 -9.52 15.02 3.02
CA ASP A 78 -10.38 14.82 1.83
C ASP A 78 -9.62 14.86 0.50
N ARG A 79 -8.30 15.09 0.51
CA ARG A 79 -7.50 15.19 -0.71
C ARG A 79 -6.70 13.92 -0.94
N VAL A 80 -6.99 13.24 -2.05
CA VAL A 80 -6.17 12.13 -2.56
C VAL A 80 -4.81 12.68 -2.99
N LEU A 81 -3.75 12.25 -2.33
CA LEU A 81 -2.38 12.60 -2.71
C LEU A 81 -1.86 11.61 -3.75
N ARG A 82 -2.27 10.35 -3.62
CA ARG A 82 -1.93 9.29 -4.55
C ARG A 82 -3.02 8.22 -4.53
N PRO A 83 -3.60 7.85 -5.68
CA PRO A 83 -4.54 6.74 -5.74
C PRO A 83 -3.82 5.40 -5.46
N SER A 84 -4.55 4.43 -4.93
CA SER A 84 -4.03 3.05 -4.88
C SER A 84 -4.02 2.46 -6.28
N MET A 85 -3.06 1.57 -6.53
CA MET A 85 -2.91 0.86 -7.81
C MET A 85 -2.99 -0.64 -7.58
#